data_AF-A0A522A276-F1
#
_entry.id   AF-A0A522A276-F1
#
_cell.length_a   1.000
_cell.length_b   1.000
_cell.length_c   1.000
_cell.angle_alpha   90.00
_cell.angle_beta   90.00
_cell.angle_gamma   90.00
#
_symmetry.space_group_name_H-M   'P 1'
#
loop_
_entity.id
_entity.type
_entity.pdbx_description
1 polymer ?
#
loop_
_entity_poly.entity_id
_entity_poly.type
_entity_poly.pdbx_seq_one_letter_code
_entity_poly.pdbx_strand_id
1 'polypeptide(L)'
;MKRILATMVLVLAALTSRADTVTTNWTLTSGNVIPDGNLAGWSDARVIGGISGNISDVNVSVNLSGGNNGDLYAYLVHSSGFAVLLNRVGRDGSSALGYGNAGMNVTFDDSASTDIHFYGGTGIPSGSYQPDARNVSPLSSGSVLAGASRSAWLSSFTNQSANGSWTLFVADVVGGNGAPTVTSWGLSLDLVPVPEASQWAMCGAMAVFGAGYFWRVRKQAMRK
;
A
#
# COMPACT_ATOMS: atom_id res chain seq x y z
N MET A 1 -39.30 -51.82 5.97
CA MET A 1 -37.98 -51.17 5.81
C MET A 1 -37.88 -50.55 4.41
N LYS A 2 -38.13 -49.24 4.26
CA LYS A 2 -37.86 -48.52 3.01
C LYS A 2 -37.11 -47.23 3.39
N ARG A 3 -35.85 -47.17 2.97
CA ARG A 3 -34.85 -46.14 3.34
C ARG A 3 -35.27 -44.80 2.75
N ILE A 4 -35.49 -43.78 3.59
CA ILE A 4 -35.71 -42.40 3.16
C ILE A 4 -34.35 -41.71 3.18
N LEU A 5 -33.75 -41.56 2.01
CA LEU A 5 -32.52 -40.82 1.78
C LEU A 5 -32.80 -39.34 2.07
N ALA A 6 -32.12 -38.76 3.06
CA ALA A 6 -32.22 -37.35 3.38
C ALA A 6 -31.17 -36.58 2.58
N THR A 7 -31.60 -35.92 1.50
CA THR A 7 -30.74 -35.02 0.72
C THR A 7 -30.51 -33.74 1.53
N MET A 8 -29.32 -33.59 2.14
CA MET A 8 -28.85 -32.30 2.66
C MET A 8 -28.41 -31.44 1.48
N VAL A 9 -29.14 -30.38 1.18
CA VAL A 9 -28.68 -29.33 0.27
C VAL A 9 -27.94 -28.30 1.11
N LEU A 10 -26.61 -28.25 0.99
CA LEU A 10 -25.77 -27.20 1.55
C LEU A 10 -25.87 -26.00 0.61
N VAL A 11 -26.61 -24.96 0.99
CA VAL A 11 -26.64 -23.69 0.25
C VAL A 11 -25.40 -22.89 0.66
N LEU A 12 -24.34 -22.97 -0.14
CA LEU A 12 -23.17 -22.10 -0.02
C LEU A 12 -23.50 -20.79 -0.77
N ALA A 13 -23.98 -19.78 -0.04
CA ALA A 13 -24.11 -18.44 -0.61
C ALA A 13 -22.70 -17.83 -0.76
N ALA A 14 -22.13 -17.94 -1.96
CA ALA A 14 -20.89 -17.24 -2.29
C ALA A 14 -21.21 -15.74 -2.42
N LEU A 15 -20.91 -14.96 -1.38
CA LEU A 15 -20.87 -13.51 -1.47
C LEU A 15 -19.64 -13.13 -2.30
N THR A 16 -19.86 -12.55 -3.47
CA THR A 16 -18.76 -11.97 -4.26
C THR A 16 -18.29 -10.70 -3.55
N SER A 17 -17.10 -10.72 -2.94
CA SER A 17 -16.45 -9.51 -2.44
C SER A 17 -16.05 -8.65 -3.64
N ARG A 18 -16.58 -7.43 -3.74
CA ARG A 18 -16.09 -6.44 -4.71
C ARG A 18 -14.88 -5.75 -4.09
N ALA A 19 -13.76 -5.73 -4.79
CA ALA A 19 -12.65 -4.86 -4.41
C ALA A 19 -13.12 -3.40 -4.49
N ASP A 20 -12.74 -2.61 -3.49
CA ASP A 20 -12.98 -1.17 -3.43
C ASP A 20 -11.65 -0.43 -3.50
N THR A 21 -11.62 0.76 -4.10
CA THR A 21 -10.40 1.55 -4.25
C THR A 21 -10.59 2.91 -3.61
N VAL A 22 -9.69 3.27 -2.70
CA VAL A 22 -9.67 4.57 -2.03
C VAL A 22 -8.45 5.35 -2.51
N THR A 23 -8.70 6.52 -3.11
CA THR A 23 -7.63 7.42 -3.57
C THR A 23 -7.61 8.70 -2.76
N THR A 24 -6.41 9.16 -2.42
CA THR A 24 -6.12 10.41 -1.75
C THR A 24 -5.12 11.22 -2.58
N ASN A 25 -5.16 12.55 -2.42
CA ASN A 25 -4.16 13.43 -3.01
C ASN A 25 -4.05 14.69 -2.15
N TRP A 26 -2.90 14.86 -1.49
CA TRP A 26 -2.63 15.99 -0.62
C TRP A 26 -1.62 16.92 -1.30
N THR A 27 -2.12 18.08 -1.72
CA THR A 27 -1.28 19.18 -2.22
C THR A 27 -0.79 20.04 -1.07
N LEU A 28 0.50 20.36 -1.08
CA LEU A 28 1.15 21.17 -0.06
C LEU A 28 1.34 22.59 -0.58
N THR A 29 0.93 23.58 0.23
CA THR A 29 1.04 25.01 -0.11
C THR A 29 2.04 25.76 0.76
N SER A 30 2.53 25.13 1.83
CA SER A 30 3.55 25.66 2.74
C SER A 30 4.20 24.53 3.55
N GLY A 31 5.32 24.81 4.21
CA GLY A 31 5.98 23.85 5.10
C GLY A 31 6.46 22.58 4.39
N ASN A 32 6.76 22.68 3.09
CA ASN A 32 6.99 21.56 2.19
C ASN A 32 8.43 21.49 1.66
N VAL A 33 9.32 22.27 2.25
CA VAL A 33 10.75 22.29 1.94
C VAL A 33 11.43 21.15 2.69
N ILE A 34 12.20 20.35 1.97
CA ILE A 34 13.08 19.32 2.52
C ILE A 34 14.41 20.00 2.87
N PRO A 35 14.86 19.97 4.14
CA PRO A 35 16.12 20.59 4.51
C PRO A 35 17.32 19.95 3.79
N ASP A 36 18.13 20.78 3.14
CA ASP A 36 19.29 20.38 2.32
C ASP A 36 20.39 19.71 3.16
N GLY A 37 20.86 18.53 2.74
CA GLY A 37 21.92 17.78 3.43
C GLY A 37 21.64 17.41 4.89
N ASN A 38 20.38 17.23 5.25
CA ASN A 38 19.95 16.96 6.62
C ASN A 38 19.15 15.66 6.73
N LEU A 39 19.73 14.70 7.47
CA LEU A 39 19.14 13.39 7.72
C LEU A 39 17.83 13.43 8.53
N ALA A 40 17.55 14.52 9.25
CA ALA A 40 16.27 14.70 9.93
C ALA A 40 15.11 14.91 8.93
N GLY A 41 15.42 15.34 7.71
CA GLY A 41 14.48 15.43 6.59
C GLY A 41 13.23 16.27 6.85
N TRP A 42 12.21 15.93 6.08
CA TRP A 42 10.86 16.45 6.13
C TRP A 42 9.89 15.28 6.27
N SER A 43 8.78 15.50 6.96
CA SER A 43 7.74 14.48 7.11
C SER A 43 6.35 15.09 7.14
N ASP A 44 5.37 14.39 6.57
CA ASP A 44 3.95 14.74 6.63
C ASP A 44 3.12 13.52 7.00
N ALA A 45 2.26 13.68 8.01
CA ALA A 45 1.40 12.64 8.54
C ALA A 45 -0.06 12.96 8.25
N ARG A 46 -0.76 12.04 7.59
CA ARG A 46 -2.17 12.17 7.20
C ARG A 46 -2.98 11.05 7.82
N VAL A 47 -4.17 11.37 8.30
CA VAL A 47 -5.06 10.39 8.92
C VAL A 47 -6.14 10.00 7.91
N ILE A 48 -6.25 8.71 7.64
CA ILE A 48 -7.34 8.11 6.88
C ILE A 48 -8.30 7.43 7.87
N GLY A 49 -9.60 7.55 7.65
CA GLY A 49 -10.63 7.00 8.54
C GLY A 49 -11.89 6.61 7.77
N GLY A 50 -12.75 5.80 8.40
CA GLY A 50 -14.04 5.39 7.83
C GLY A 50 -13.96 4.35 6.72
N ILE A 51 -12.80 3.71 6.53
CA ILE A 51 -12.58 2.70 5.50
C ILE A 51 -12.83 1.31 6.07
N SER A 52 -13.62 0.50 5.35
CA SER A 52 -13.83 -0.92 5.69
C SER A 52 -12.95 -1.81 4.82
N GLY A 53 -12.69 -3.04 5.28
CA GLY A 53 -11.82 -3.98 4.58
C GLY A 53 -10.35 -3.88 4.98
N ASN A 54 -9.55 -4.74 4.37
CA ASN A 54 -8.10 -4.77 4.50
C ASN A 54 -7.46 -4.38 3.17
N ILE A 55 -6.30 -3.76 3.25
CA ILE A 55 -5.48 -3.39 2.10
C ILE A 55 -5.06 -4.65 1.33
N SER A 56 -5.30 -4.67 0.04
CA SER A 56 -4.75 -5.67 -0.89
C SER A 56 -3.64 -5.12 -1.78
N ASP A 57 -3.64 -3.81 -2.05
CA ASP A 57 -2.59 -3.14 -2.81
C ASP A 57 -2.43 -1.68 -2.36
N VAL A 58 -1.22 -1.13 -2.49
CA VAL A 58 -0.90 0.27 -2.18
C VAL A 58 -0.04 0.84 -3.28
N ASN A 59 -0.49 1.96 -3.84
CA ASN A 59 0.31 2.80 -4.73
C ASN A 59 0.50 4.18 -4.12
N VAL A 60 1.69 4.76 -4.27
CA VAL A 60 2.07 6.04 -3.65
C VAL A 60 2.48 7.03 -4.73
N SER A 61 1.69 8.08 -4.94
CA SER A 61 2.07 9.17 -5.85
C SER A 61 2.88 10.23 -5.10
N VAL A 62 4.02 10.65 -5.66
CA VAL A 62 4.89 11.68 -5.09
C VAL A 62 5.31 12.65 -6.19
N ASN A 63 5.10 13.94 -5.93
CA ASN A 63 5.51 15.04 -6.80
C ASN A 63 6.49 15.95 -6.05
N LEU A 64 7.72 16.05 -6.54
CA LEU A 64 8.80 16.84 -6.00
C LEU A 64 9.28 17.87 -7.02
N SER A 65 9.75 19.02 -6.55
CA SER A 65 10.42 20.01 -7.38
C SER A 65 11.76 20.43 -6.77
N GLY A 66 12.74 20.73 -7.62
CA GLY A 66 14.09 21.12 -7.19
C GLY A 66 14.94 19.96 -6.66
N GLY A 67 16.05 20.31 -6.02
CA GLY A 67 17.03 19.38 -5.43
C GLY A 67 17.70 18.45 -6.45
N ASN A 68 18.16 17.31 -5.96
CA ASN A 68 18.85 16.28 -6.74
C ASN A 68 18.36 14.89 -6.33
N ASN A 69 17.81 14.13 -7.28
CA ASN A 69 17.23 12.82 -7.00
C ASN A 69 18.22 11.82 -6.38
N GLY A 70 19.49 11.85 -6.75
CA GLY A 70 20.55 11.01 -6.19
C GLY A 70 20.87 11.27 -4.70
N ASP A 71 20.34 12.36 -4.15
CA ASP A 71 20.52 12.75 -2.75
C ASP A 71 19.28 12.42 -1.90
N LEU A 72 18.18 11.99 -2.52
CA LEU A 72 16.92 11.74 -1.81
C LEU A 72 16.87 10.35 -1.18
N TYR A 73 16.42 10.31 0.08
CA TYR A 73 15.97 9.12 0.77
C TYR A 73 14.52 9.33 1.21
N ALA A 74 13.63 8.41 0.88
CA ALA A 74 12.21 8.53 1.21
C ALA A 74 11.61 7.19 1.62
N TYR A 75 10.70 7.22 2.59
CA TYR A 75 9.95 6.05 3.00
C TYR A 75 8.52 6.41 3.42
N LEU A 76 7.66 5.41 3.38
CA LEU A 76 6.29 5.47 3.89
C LEU A 76 6.18 4.56 5.11
N VAL A 77 5.49 5.02 6.15
CA VAL A 77 5.10 4.20 7.30
C VAL A 77 3.61 4.30 7.57
N HIS A 78 3.05 3.18 7.99
CA HIS A 78 1.67 3.08 8.47
C HIS A 78 1.55 1.83 9.33
N SER A 79 1.04 1.97 10.56
CA SER A 79 0.90 0.85 11.50
C SER A 79 2.24 0.09 11.62
N SER A 80 2.28 -1.21 11.26
CA SER A 80 3.51 -2.02 11.23
C SER A 80 4.17 -2.09 9.85
N GLY A 81 3.56 -1.50 8.83
CA GLY A 81 4.11 -1.46 7.46
C GLY A 81 5.20 -0.39 7.30
N PHE A 82 6.17 -0.70 6.43
CA PHE A 82 7.31 0.15 6.12
C PHE A 82 7.79 -0.14 4.70
N ALA A 83 7.88 0.91 3.88
CA ALA A 83 8.37 0.81 2.51
C ALA A 83 9.39 1.91 2.21
N VAL A 84 10.53 1.54 1.63
CA VAL A 84 11.55 2.51 1.16
C VAL A 84 11.21 2.86 -0.28
N LEU A 85 10.79 4.11 -0.51
CA LEU A 85 10.38 4.59 -1.83
C LEU A 85 11.59 5.01 -2.66
N LEU A 86 12.53 5.74 -2.05
CA LEU A 86 13.75 6.25 -2.67
C LEU A 86 14.94 5.97 -1.77
N ASN A 87 16.07 5.53 -2.35
CA ASN A 87 17.33 5.43 -1.64
C ASN A 87 18.50 5.83 -2.54
N ARG A 88 18.73 7.14 -2.64
CA ARG A 88 19.80 7.75 -3.45
C ARG A 88 19.81 7.19 -4.87
N VAL A 89 18.73 7.44 -5.61
CA VAL A 89 18.47 6.75 -6.88
C VAL A 89 19.62 6.91 -7.88
N GLY A 90 19.99 5.80 -8.53
CA GLY A 90 21.11 5.71 -9.47
C GLY A 90 22.49 5.68 -8.82
N ARG A 91 22.59 5.69 -7.49
CA ARG A 91 23.88 5.62 -6.80
C ARG A 91 24.35 4.18 -6.69
N ASP A 92 25.55 3.93 -7.19
CA ASP A 92 26.17 2.61 -7.13
C ASP A 92 27.70 2.72 -6.96
N GLY A 93 28.43 1.61 -7.16
CA GLY A 93 29.89 1.60 -7.06
C GLY A 93 30.63 2.42 -8.12
N SER A 94 29.97 2.74 -9.24
CA SER A 94 30.49 3.52 -10.37
C SER A 94 29.91 4.93 -10.45
N SER A 95 28.74 5.15 -9.86
CA SER A 95 27.99 6.40 -9.80
C SER A 95 27.90 6.84 -8.33
N ALA A 96 28.88 7.61 -7.87
CA ALA A 96 28.98 7.96 -6.44
C ALA A 96 27.88 8.91 -5.94
N LEU A 97 27.29 9.70 -6.84
CA LEU A 97 26.28 10.71 -6.54
C LEU A 97 24.85 10.28 -6.89
N GLY A 98 24.68 9.29 -7.76
CA GLY A 98 23.37 8.95 -8.30
C GLY A 98 22.90 9.89 -9.41
N TYR A 99 21.61 9.86 -9.70
CA TYR A 99 21.03 10.64 -10.80
C TYR A 99 20.76 12.11 -10.40
N GLY A 100 21.45 13.03 -11.07
CA GLY A 100 21.41 14.48 -10.83
C GLY A 100 20.15 15.24 -11.23
N ASN A 101 19.06 14.56 -11.62
CA ASN A 101 17.87 15.26 -12.10
C ASN A 101 17.14 15.94 -10.94
N ALA A 102 16.63 17.16 -11.17
CA ALA A 102 15.86 17.91 -10.19
C ALA A 102 14.35 17.65 -10.36
N GLY A 103 13.69 17.30 -9.26
CA GLY A 103 12.26 16.99 -9.24
C GLY A 103 11.90 15.57 -9.70
N MET A 104 10.62 15.24 -9.48
CA MET A 104 10.07 13.89 -9.69
C MET A 104 8.54 13.97 -9.77
N ASN A 105 7.90 13.20 -10.65
CA ASN A 105 6.43 13.06 -10.67
C ASN A 105 6.05 11.59 -10.91
N VAL A 106 6.18 10.77 -9.87
CA VAL A 106 6.10 9.32 -9.98
C VAL A 106 4.98 8.74 -9.13
N THR A 107 4.51 7.57 -9.54
CA THR A 107 3.70 6.69 -8.71
C THR A 107 4.52 5.44 -8.40
N PHE A 108 4.74 5.16 -7.12
CA PHE A 108 5.32 3.91 -6.66
C PHE A 108 4.27 2.82 -6.63
N ASP A 109 4.56 1.70 -7.27
CA ASP A 109 3.69 0.53 -7.45
C ASP A 109 4.56 -0.72 -7.51
N ASP A 110 4.36 -1.68 -6.60
CA ASP A 110 5.15 -2.93 -6.55
C ASP A 110 5.05 -3.73 -7.86
N SER A 111 3.95 -3.59 -8.61
CA SER A 111 3.67 -4.27 -9.88
C SER A 111 4.23 -3.54 -11.12
N ALA A 112 4.76 -2.33 -10.96
CA ALA A 112 5.39 -1.60 -12.06
C ALA A 112 6.61 -2.35 -12.64
N SER A 113 6.99 -2.02 -13.87
CA SER A 113 8.04 -2.77 -14.60
C SER A 113 9.46 -2.45 -14.16
N THR A 114 9.68 -1.27 -13.58
CA THR A 114 11.01 -0.67 -13.46
C THR A 114 11.25 -0.20 -12.04
N ASP A 115 12.34 -0.65 -11.41
CA ASP A 115 12.86 -0.10 -10.16
C ASP A 115 13.25 1.36 -10.35
N ILE A 116 12.71 2.27 -9.53
CA ILE A 116 13.05 3.70 -9.58
C ILE A 116 14.56 3.93 -9.45
N HIS A 117 15.30 3.06 -8.75
CA HIS A 117 16.75 3.17 -8.63
C HIS A 117 17.46 3.17 -9.99
N PHE A 118 16.83 2.59 -11.02
CA PHE A 118 17.38 2.44 -12.37
C PHE A 118 16.54 3.15 -13.44
N TYR A 119 15.87 4.27 -13.12
CA TYR A 119 15.07 5.02 -14.11
C TYR A 119 15.89 5.59 -15.29
N GLY A 120 17.23 5.61 -15.17
CA GLY A 120 18.15 5.88 -16.29
C GLY A 120 18.74 7.29 -16.34
N GLY A 121 18.27 8.23 -15.52
CA GLY A 121 18.88 9.57 -15.38
C GLY A 121 18.71 10.51 -16.58
N THR A 122 18.01 10.11 -17.64
CA THR A 122 17.89 10.85 -18.91
C THR A 122 16.92 12.04 -18.85
N GLY A 123 16.17 12.18 -17.75
CA GLY A 123 15.21 13.25 -17.54
C GLY A 123 14.59 13.20 -16.15
N ILE A 124 13.63 14.10 -15.90
CA ILE A 124 12.83 14.07 -14.67
C ILE A 124 11.97 12.80 -14.69
N PRO A 125 12.14 11.88 -13.72
CA PRO A 125 11.37 10.64 -13.71
C PRO A 125 9.88 10.93 -13.57
N SER A 126 9.09 10.29 -14.43
CA SER A 126 7.63 10.37 -14.42
C SER A 126 6.96 9.05 -14.76
N GLY A 127 5.73 8.85 -14.28
CA GLY A 127 4.97 7.61 -14.45
C GLY A 127 5.15 6.61 -13.29
N SER A 128 4.87 5.34 -13.54
CA SER A 128 4.90 4.31 -12.51
C SER A 128 6.26 3.61 -12.41
N TYR A 129 6.76 3.45 -11.18
CA TYR A 129 7.99 2.72 -10.87
C TYR A 129 7.77 1.83 -9.66
N GLN A 130 8.54 0.77 -9.54
CA GLN A 130 8.63 0.07 -8.27
C GLN A 130 9.37 0.97 -7.26
N PRO A 131 9.00 0.90 -5.97
CA PRO A 131 9.79 1.57 -4.93
C PRO A 131 11.22 1.00 -4.91
N ASP A 132 12.19 1.79 -4.46
CA ASP A 132 13.58 1.33 -4.35
C ASP A 132 13.67 0.04 -3.50
N ALA A 133 12.95 0.02 -2.37
CA ALA A 133 12.77 -1.09 -1.45
C ALA A 133 14.06 -1.62 -0.80
N ARG A 134 15.25 -1.04 -1.07
CA ARG A 134 16.50 -1.37 -0.40
C ARG A 134 16.52 -0.78 1.00
N ASN A 135 16.33 -1.63 2.01
CA ASN A 135 16.37 -1.24 3.42
C ASN A 135 17.82 -1.22 3.93
N VAL A 136 18.59 -0.28 3.44
CA VAL A 136 19.98 -0.05 3.83
C VAL A 136 20.21 1.45 3.99
N SER A 137 21.12 1.84 4.88
CA SER A 137 21.37 3.27 5.14
C SER A 137 21.73 4.02 3.84
N PRO A 138 21.15 5.19 3.57
CA PRO A 138 21.50 6.00 2.40
C PRO A 138 22.95 6.51 2.44
N LEU A 139 23.61 6.43 3.59
CA LEU A 139 25.02 6.78 3.77
C LEU A 139 25.99 5.62 3.50
N SER A 140 25.49 4.42 3.23
CA SER A 140 26.32 3.26 2.89
C SER A 140 27.14 3.52 1.62
N SER A 141 28.18 2.73 1.35
CA SER A 141 28.88 2.85 0.07
C SER A 141 27.93 2.52 -1.10
N GLY A 142 28.21 3.06 -2.28
CA GLY A 142 27.42 2.75 -3.47
C GLY A 142 27.43 1.26 -3.84
N SER A 143 28.53 0.54 -3.56
CA SER A 143 28.58 -0.91 -3.75
C SER A 143 27.66 -1.69 -2.80
N VAL A 144 27.55 -1.25 -1.54
CA VAL A 144 26.63 -1.83 -0.56
C VAL A 144 25.18 -1.54 -0.96
N LEU A 145 24.89 -0.32 -1.41
CA LEU A 145 23.56 0.06 -1.89
C LEU A 145 23.16 -0.78 -3.11
N ALA A 146 24.02 -0.86 -4.13
CA ALA A 146 23.74 -1.63 -5.35
C ALA A 146 23.57 -3.14 -5.09
N GLY A 147 24.29 -3.70 -4.11
CA GLY A 147 24.20 -5.10 -3.72
C GLY A 147 23.10 -5.43 -2.70
N ALA A 148 22.41 -4.43 -2.14
CA ALA A 148 21.40 -4.65 -1.11
C ALA A 148 20.16 -5.37 -1.68
N SER A 149 19.63 -6.31 -0.91
CA SER A 149 18.35 -6.95 -1.23
C SER A 149 17.20 -5.94 -1.04
N ARG A 150 16.19 -6.05 -1.91
CA ARG A 150 14.96 -5.27 -1.82
C ARG A 150 13.99 -5.97 -0.87
N SER A 151 13.71 -5.36 0.27
CA SER A 151 12.92 -5.97 1.36
C SER A 151 11.87 -5.06 1.98
N ALA A 152 11.90 -3.75 1.71
CA ALA A 152 10.94 -2.77 2.26
C ALA A 152 9.96 -2.33 1.16
N TRP A 153 9.03 -3.22 0.83
CA TRP A 153 8.06 -3.08 -0.27
C TRP A 153 6.72 -2.50 0.19
N LEU A 154 5.92 -1.97 -0.75
CA LEU A 154 4.57 -1.46 -0.46
C LEU A 154 3.63 -2.60 -0.02
N SER A 155 3.87 -3.82 -0.49
CA SER A 155 3.18 -5.02 -0.03
C SER A 155 3.28 -5.28 1.48
N SER A 156 4.21 -4.62 2.20
CA SER A 156 4.24 -4.64 3.67
C SER A 156 2.97 -4.07 4.33
N PHE A 157 2.20 -3.25 3.62
CA PHE A 157 0.92 -2.70 4.08
C PHE A 157 -0.27 -3.62 3.84
N THR A 158 -0.12 -4.69 3.07
CA THR A 158 -1.22 -5.61 2.76
C THR A 158 -1.73 -6.36 3.99
N ASN A 159 -3.00 -6.74 3.97
CA ASN A 159 -3.74 -7.35 5.08
C ASN A 159 -3.86 -6.46 6.33
N GLN A 160 -3.48 -5.18 6.27
CA GLN A 160 -3.70 -4.22 7.34
C GLN A 160 -4.95 -3.37 7.08
N SER A 161 -5.46 -2.67 8.11
CA SER A 161 -6.50 -1.66 7.92
C SER A 161 -5.91 -0.45 7.22
N ALA A 162 -6.65 0.21 6.34
CA ALA A 162 -6.26 1.51 5.78
C ALA A 162 -6.41 2.69 6.75
N ASN A 163 -7.16 2.49 7.84
CA ASN A 163 -7.43 3.55 8.80
C ASN A 163 -6.22 3.79 9.71
N GLY A 164 -5.96 5.05 10.01
CA GLY A 164 -4.89 5.48 10.90
C GLY A 164 -3.98 6.50 10.22
N SER A 165 -2.83 6.73 10.86
CA SER A 165 -1.84 7.67 10.36
C SER A 165 -0.95 7.01 9.30
N TRP A 166 -0.82 7.70 8.18
CA TRP A 166 0.14 7.43 7.11
C TRP A 166 1.15 8.56 7.10
N THR A 167 2.43 8.23 7.22
CA THR A 167 3.49 9.25 7.25
C THR A 167 4.47 9.03 6.11
N LEU A 168 4.56 10.03 5.24
CA LEU A 168 5.63 10.12 4.25
C LEU A 168 6.80 10.85 4.88
N PHE A 169 8.00 10.27 4.78
CA PHE A 169 9.25 10.91 5.14
C PHE A 169 10.12 11.07 3.90
N VAL A 170 10.78 12.22 3.77
CA VAL A 170 11.76 12.50 2.71
C VAL A 170 12.92 13.28 3.30
N ALA A 171 14.15 12.83 3.07
CA ALA A 171 15.36 13.54 3.42
C ALA A 171 16.22 13.78 2.18
N ASP A 172 16.80 14.97 2.10
CA ASP A 172 17.97 15.22 1.29
C ASP A 172 19.19 14.90 2.15
N VAL A 173 19.92 13.84 1.80
CA VAL A 173 20.99 13.30 2.64
C VAL A 173 22.37 13.81 2.23
N VAL A 174 22.47 14.65 1.19
CA VAL A 174 23.73 15.22 0.70
C VAL A 174 23.52 16.68 0.31
N GLY A 175 24.13 17.59 1.07
CA GLY A 175 23.96 19.02 0.86
C GLY A 175 24.60 19.55 -0.42
N GLY A 176 24.12 20.71 -0.89
CA GLY A 176 24.79 21.53 -1.89
C GLY A 176 24.09 21.65 -3.24
N ASN A 177 22.95 20.96 -3.43
CA ASN A 177 22.15 21.00 -4.66
C ASN A 177 20.84 21.79 -4.52
N GLY A 178 20.71 22.53 -3.42
CA GLY A 178 19.53 23.31 -3.08
C GLY A 178 18.41 22.43 -2.51
N ALA A 179 17.59 23.03 -1.66
CA ALA A 179 16.54 22.32 -0.96
C ALA A 179 15.42 21.84 -1.93
N PRO A 180 15.13 20.53 -2.02
CA PRO A 180 13.97 20.05 -2.74
C PRO A 180 12.68 20.40 -2.00
N THR A 181 11.56 20.37 -2.72
CA THR A 181 10.23 20.61 -2.14
C THR A 181 9.26 19.52 -2.53
N VAL A 182 8.41 19.11 -1.60
CA VAL A 182 7.29 18.21 -1.88
C VAL A 182 6.11 19.06 -2.35
N THR A 183 5.65 18.88 -3.57
CA THR A 183 4.49 19.62 -4.10
C THR A 183 3.18 18.93 -3.73
N SER A 184 3.14 17.60 -3.89
CA SER A 184 1.99 16.79 -3.50
C SER A 184 2.41 15.34 -3.25
N TRP A 185 1.64 14.65 -2.43
CA TRP A 185 1.72 13.20 -2.35
C TRP A 185 0.34 12.59 -2.05
N GLY A 186 0.17 11.31 -2.33
CA GLY A 186 -1.10 10.64 -2.13
C GLY A 186 -0.99 9.13 -2.21
N LEU A 187 -2.07 8.46 -1.84
CA LEU A 187 -2.19 7.01 -1.82
C LEU A 187 -3.35 6.58 -2.71
N SER A 188 -3.18 5.49 -3.45
CA SER A 188 -4.27 4.68 -3.99
C SER A 188 -4.23 3.33 -3.30
N LEU A 189 -5.31 2.99 -2.60
CA LEU A 189 -5.41 1.79 -1.77
C LEU A 189 -6.49 0.90 -2.36
N ASP A 190 -6.12 -0.29 -2.80
CA ASP A 190 -7.12 -1.31 -3.11
C ASP A 190 -7.43 -2.10 -1.85
N LEU A 191 -8.71 -2.39 -1.65
CA LEU A 191 -9.25 -2.97 -0.43
C LEU A 191 -10.03 -4.23 -0.79
N VAL A 192 -9.80 -5.26 0.00
CA VAL A 192 -10.64 -6.45 0.03
C VAL A 192 -11.60 -6.32 1.21
N PRO A 193 -12.93 -6.33 0.98
CA PRO A 193 -13.89 -6.37 2.06
C PRO A 193 -13.63 -7.58 2.95
N VAL A 194 -13.62 -7.36 4.26
CA VAL A 194 -13.68 -8.49 5.20
C VAL A 194 -15.09 -9.05 5.11
N PRO A 195 -15.28 -10.34 4.74
CA PRO A 195 -16.60 -10.93 4.76
C PRO A 195 -17.09 -10.94 6.20
N GLU A 196 -17.95 -9.99 6.52
CA GLU A 196 -18.79 -10.10 7.69
C GLU A 196 -19.56 -11.41 7.48
N ALA A 197 -19.41 -12.39 8.39
CA ALA A 197 -20.31 -13.52 8.42
C ALA A 197 -21.70 -12.93 8.67
N SER A 198 -22.45 -12.62 7.61
CA SER A 198 -23.65 -11.81 7.75
C SER A 198 -24.56 -12.57 8.70
N GLN A 199 -24.83 -11.98 9.86
CA GLN A 199 -25.76 -12.54 10.84
C GLN A 199 -27.08 -12.91 10.16
N TRP A 200 -27.45 -12.17 9.11
CA TRP A 200 -28.59 -12.45 8.23
C TRP A 200 -28.48 -13.72 7.39
N ALA A 201 -27.31 -14.08 6.86
CA ALA A 201 -27.12 -15.38 6.21
C ALA A 201 -27.22 -16.53 7.21
N MET A 202 -26.69 -16.36 8.42
CA MET A 202 -26.85 -17.34 9.51
C MET A 202 -28.30 -17.44 9.99
N CYS A 203 -28.97 -16.31 10.22
CA CYS A 203 -30.39 -16.24 10.60
C CYS A 203 -31.30 -16.82 9.52
N GLY A 204 -31.02 -16.53 8.24
CA GLY A 204 -31.74 -17.10 7.10
C GLY A 204 -31.57 -18.62 7.02
N ALA A 205 -30.35 -19.13 7.20
CA ALA A 205 -30.11 -20.56 7.29
C ALA A 205 -30.87 -21.19 8.47
N MET A 206 -30.81 -20.58 9.65
CA MET A 206 -31.55 -21.07 10.83
C MET A 206 -33.07 -21.05 10.63
N ALA A 207 -33.62 -20.04 9.96
CA ALA A 207 -35.05 -19.95 9.65
C ALA A 207 -35.50 -21.07 8.69
N VAL A 208 -34.69 -21.37 7.66
CA VAL A 208 -34.97 -22.46 6.71
C VAL A 208 -34.87 -23.83 7.40
N PHE A 209 -33.86 -24.05 8.25
CA PHE A 209 -33.74 -25.28 9.04
C PHE A 209 -34.89 -25.43 10.04
N GLY A 210 -35.26 -24.36 10.75
CA GLY A 210 -36.35 -24.34 11.71
C GLY A 210 -37.71 -24.65 11.07
N ALA A 211 -38.02 -24.04 9.93
CA ALA A 211 -39.24 -24.28 9.18
C ALA A 211 -39.32 -25.72 8.65
N GLY A 212 -38.21 -26.25 8.12
CA GLY A 212 -38.12 -27.63 7.64
C GLY A 212 -38.32 -28.67 8.74
N TYR A 213 -37.75 -28.42 9.94
CA TYR A 213 -37.96 -29.26 11.12
C TYR A 213 -39.42 -29.24 11.59
N PHE A 214 -40.02 -28.06 11.76
CA PHE A 214 -41.41 -27.90 12.20
C PHE A 214 -42.40 -28.56 11.26
N TRP A 215 -42.22 -28.40 9.94
CA TRP A 215 -43.09 -29.03 8.94
C TRP A 215 -43.06 -30.56 9.07
N ARG A 216 -41.88 -31.14 9.31
CA ARG A 216 -41.68 -32.59 9.43
C ARG A 216 -42.36 -33.15 10.68
N VAL A 217 -42.21 -32.49 11.82
CA VAL A 217 -42.87 -32.86 13.09
C VAL A 217 -44.38 -32.80 12.95
N ARG A 218 -44.91 -31.71 12.37
CA ARG A 218 -46.35 -31.53 12.15
C ARG A 218 -46.94 -32.63 11.26
N LYS A 219 -46.23 -33.02 10.19
CA LYS A 219 -46.68 -34.06 9.26
C LYS A 219 -46.69 -35.47 9.89
N GLN A 220 -45.83 -35.73 10.88
CA GLN A 220 -45.84 -36.97 11.65
C GLN A 220 -46.97 -37.01 12.68
N ALA A 221 -47.32 -35.86 13.28
CA ALA A 221 -48.43 -35.75 14.22
C ALA A 221 -49.80 -35.99 13.57
N MET A 222 -50.01 -35.55 12.33
CA MET A 222 -51.29 -35.74 11.61
C MET A 222 -51.45 -37.12 10.93
N ARG A 223 -50.52 -38.05 11.17
CA ARG A 223 -50.56 -39.43 10.64
C ARG A 223 -50.88 -40.48 11.72
N LYS A 224 -51.27 -40.03 12.92
CA LYS A 224 -51.91 -40.86 13.95
C LYS A 224 -53.40 -40.63 13.89
#